data_AF-A0A2B8A475-F1
#
_entry.id   AF-A0A2B8A475-F1
#
_cell.length_a   1.000
_cell.length_b   1.000
_cell.length_c   1.000
_cell.angle_alpha   90.00
_cell.angle_beta   90.00
_cell.angle_gamma   90.00
#
_symmetry.space_group_name_H-M   'P 1'
#
loop_
_entity.id
_entity.type
_entity.pdbx_description
1 polymer ?
#
loop_
_entity_poly.entity_id
_entity_poly.type
_entity_poly.pdbx_seq_one_letter_code
_entity_poly.pdbx_strand_id
1 'polypeptide(L)' 'ALDLEVLLEIHSPQELKKCEYNPDLVGVNNRDLKTFKVNIDISKNLFSELPPDAVKVSESGILSAQTA' A
#
# COMPACT_ATOMS: atom_id res chain seq x y z
N ALA A 1 -0.15 -26.30 2.12
CA ALA A 1 -0.15 -24.84 1.87
C ALA A 1 0.89 -24.54 0.79
N LEU A 2 0.80 -23.39 0.11
CA LEU A 2 1.59 -23.07 -1.09
C LEU A 2 2.93 -22.34 -0.84
N ASP A 3 3.26 -22.03 0.42
CA ASP A 3 4.49 -21.29 0.80
C ASP A 3 4.66 -19.96 0.03
N LEU A 4 3.54 -19.24 -0.12
CA LEU A 4 3.49 -17.95 -0.80
C LEU A 4 3.29 -16.83 0.21
N GLU A 5 4.04 -15.76 0.00
CA GLU A 5 3.86 -14.49 0.69
C GLU A 5 2.70 -13.70 0.06
N VAL A 6 2.02 -12.87 0.85
CA VAL A 6 0.91 -12.03 0.38
C VAL A 6 1.24 -10.56 0.63
N LEU A 7 1.32 -9.80 -0.47
CA LEU A 7 1.27 -8.34 -0.42
C LEU A 7 -0.18 -7.89 -0.54
N LEU A 8 -0.74 -7.35 0.54
CA LEU A 8 -2.10 -6.82 0.52
C LEU A 8 -2.10 -5.38 0.00
N GLU A 9 -2.54 -5.17 -1.23
CA GLU A 9 -2.72 -3.82 -1.80
C GLU A 9 -4.01 -3.16 -1.27
N ILE A 10 -3.89 -1.90 -0.87
CA ILE A 10 -5.02 -1.04 -0.46
C ILE A 10 -4.95 0.33 -1.13
N HIS A 11 -6.10 0.98 -1.22
CA HIS A 11 -6.27 2.36 -1.66
C HIS A 11 -6.83 3.28 -0.54
N SER A 12 -7.27 2.72 0.59
CA SER A 12 -7.74 3.48 1.74
C SER A 12 -7.58 2.74 3.08
N PRO A 13 -7.50 3.43 4.24
CA PRO A 13 -7.38 2.79 5.55
C PRO A 13 -8.62 1.95 5.91
N GLN A 14 -9.78 2.28 5.34
CA GLN A 14 -11.01 1.54 5.60
C GLN A 14 -11.01 0.15 4.96
N GLU A 15 -10.19 -0.08 3.94
CA GLU A 15 -10.05 -1.41 3.33
C GLU A 15 -9.30 -2.37 4.24
N LEU A 16 -8.33 -1.88 5.04
CA LEU A 16 -7.70 -2.69 6.09
C LEU A 16 -8.71 -3.19 7.12
N LYS A 17 -9.74 -2.40 7.45
CA LYS A 17 -10.78 -2.82 8.40
C LYS A 17 -11.65 -3.96 7.90
N LYS A 18 -11.63 -4.23 6.59
CA LYS A 18 -12.32 -5.38 5.98
C LYS A 18 -11.44 -6.63 5.97
N CYS A 19 -10.16 -6.48 6.27
CA CYS A 19 -9.23 -7.60 6.36
C CYS A 19 -9.45 -8.30 7.71
N GLU A 20 -9.79 -9.59 7.68
CA GLU A 20 -10.00 -10.39 8.89
C GLU A 20 -8.67 -10.84 9.53
N TYR A 21 -7.56 -10.61 8.85
CA TYR A 21 -6.21 -10.93 9.32
C TYR A 21 -5.35 -9.67 9.40
N ASN A 22 -4.26 -9.74 10.16
CA ASN A 22 -3.26 -8.68 10.24
C ASN A 22 -2.16 -8.98 9.22
N PRO A 23 -2.11 -8.28 8.07
CA PRO A 23 -1.13 -8.56 7.02
C PRO A 23 0.29 -8.19 7.45
N ASP A 24 1.25 -9.05 7.13
CA ASP A 24 2.68 -8.78 7.35
C ASP A 24 3.24 -7.80 6.31
N LEU A 25 2.66 -7.76 5.09
CA LEU A 25 3.01 -6.83 4.02
C LEU A 25 1.76 -6.09 3.52
N VAL A 26 1.85 -4.76 3.46
CA VAL A 26 0.77 -3.88 2.96
C VAL A 26 1.31 -2.96 1.88
N GLY A 27 0.70 -3.02 0.71
CA GLY A 27 0.99 -2.16 -0.45
C GLY A 27 0.01 -1.00 -0.54
N VAL A 28 0.51 0.19 -0.86
CA VAL A 28 -0.32 1.35 -1.23
C VAL A 28 -0.01 1.75 -2.65
N ASN A 29 -1.00 1.60 -3.54
CA ASN A 29 -0.84 1.95 -4.94
C ASN A 29 -1.21 3.41 -5.19
N ASN A 30 -0.19 4.20 -5.52
CA ASN A 30 -0.30 5.62 -5.80
C ASN A 30 -1.02 5.90 -7.13
N ARG A 31 -1.30 4.86 -7.94
CA ARG A 31 -2.06 4.96 -9.18
C ARG A 31 -3.54 4.67 -8.93
N ASP A 32 -4.38 5.64 -9.24
CA ASP A 32 -5.80 5.39 -9.37
C ASP A 32 -6.06 4.52 -10.62
N LEU A 33 -6.56 3.30 -10.44
CA LEU A 33 -6.80 2.37 -11.56
C LEU A 33 -7.99 2.76 -12.46
N LYS A 34 -8.84 3.69 -12.03
CA LYS A 34 -9.95 4.21 -12.84
C LYS A 34 -9.51 5.37 -13.74
N THR A 35 -8.60 6.22 -13.24
CA THR A 35 -8.19 7.44 -13.95
C THR A 35 -6.74 7.41 -14.46
N PHE A 36 -5.95 6.42 -14.02
CA PHE A 36 -4.52 6.27 -14.26
C PHE A 36 -3.65 7.44 -13.77
N LYS A 37 -4.21 8.36 -12.97
CA LYS A 37 -3.44 9.41 -12.33
C LYS A 37 -2.60 8.84 -11.20
N VAL A 38 -1.39 9.37 -11.05
CA VAL A 38 -0.44 8.95 -10.02
C VAL A 38 -0.24 10.08 -9.01
N ASN A 39 -0.36 9.76 -7.73
CA ASN A 39 -0.07 10.69 -6.63
C ASN A 39 0.65 9.95 -5.49
N ILE A 40 1.94 10.25 -5.32
CA ILE A 40 2.79 9.61 -4.30
C ILE A 40 2.42 9.97 -2.86
N ASP A 41 1.75 11.10 -2.65
CA ASP A 41 1.37 11.52 -1.31
C ASP A 41 0.29 10.60 -0.71
N ILE A 42 -0.37 9.78 -1.52
CA ILE A 42 -1.29 8.74 -1.05
C ILE A 42 -0.58 7.78 -0.09
N SER A 43 0.57 7.22 -0.50
CA SER A 43 1.37 6.37 0.39
C SER A 43 1.82 7.09 1.66
N LYS A 44 2.31 8.33 1.54
CA LYS A 44 2.80 9.11 2.69
C LYS A 44 1.71 9.33 3.74
N ASN A 45 0.50 9.64 3.29
CA ASN A 45 -0.64 9.89 4.17
C ASN A 45 -1.16 8.59 4.81
N LEU A 46 -1.17 7.49 4.07
CA LEU A 46 -1.74 6.22 4.54
C LEU A 46 -0.81 5.44 5.45
N PHE A 47 0.51 5.55 5.28
CA PHE A 47 1.50 4.74 6.04
C PHE A 47 1.41 4.91 7.56
N SER A 48 0.96 6.07 8.06
CA SER A 48 0.71 6.29 9.49
C SER A 48 -0.53 5.58 10.03
N GLU A 49 -1.47 5.20 9.14
CA GLU A 49 -2.70 4.50 9.50
C GLU A 49 -2.60 2.98 9.34
N LEU A 50 -1.53 2.49 8.70
CA LEU A 50 -1.28 1.05 8.52
C LEU A 50 -0.76 0.42 9.82
N PRO A 51 -0.92 -0.91 9.98
CA PRO A 51 -0.34 -1.63 11.10
C PRO A 51 1.14 -1.27 11.31
N PRO A 52 1.57 -1.01 12.55
CA PRO A 52 2.94 -0.58 12.83
C PRO A 52 3.96 -1.66 12.52
N ASP A 53 3.57 -2.93 12.66
CA ASP A 53 4.44 -4.10 12.50
C ASP A 53 4.50 -4.61 11.06
N ALA A 54 3.64 -4.10 10.17
CA ALA A 54 3.62 -4.49 8.77
C ALA A 54 4.73 -3.79 7.97
N VAL A 55 5.32 -4.51 7.02
CA VAL A 55 6.16 -3.92 5.98
C VAL A 55 5.27 -3.13 5.03
N LYS A 56 5.60 -1.85 4.84
CA LYS A 56 4.81 -0.90 4.04
C LYS A 56 5.48 -0.71 2.69
N VAL A 57 4.76 -0.96 1.61
CA VAL A 57 5.26 -0.87 0.23
C VAL A 57 4.54 0.26 -0.48
N SER A 58 5.29 1.20 -1.08
CA SER A 58 4.73 2.23 -1.95
C SER A 58 4.83 1.78 -3.40
N GLU A 59 3.71 1.76 -4.11
CA GLU A 59 3.62 1.25 -5.47
C GLU A 59 3.23 2.35 -6.46
N SER A 60 3.80 2.30 -7.67
CA SER A 60 3.65 3.33 -8.71
C SER A 60 4.23 4.71 -8.37
N GLY A 61 4.76 5.41 -9.39
CA GLY A 61 5.17 6.82 -9.26
C GLY A 61 6.59 7.06 -8.73
N ILE A 62 7.34 6.00 -8.41
CA ILE A 62 8.76 6.09 -8.04
C ILE A 62 9.60 6.13 -9.32
N LEU A 63 10.05 7.32 -9.72
CA LEU A 63 10.80 7.54 -10.97
C LEU A 63 12.27 7.87 -10.74
N SER A 64 12.63 8.25 -9.51
CA SER A 64 13.99 8.63 -9.12
C SER A 64 14.18 8.42 -7.62
N ALA A 65 15.44 8.50 -7.15
CA ALA A 65 15.76 8.44 -5.73
C ALA A 65 15.11 9.58 -4.93
N GLN A 66 14.85 10.73 -5.55
CA GLN A 66 14.17 11.85 -4.88
C GLN A 66 12.70 11.56 -4.55
N THR A 67 12.09 10.66 -5.32
CA THR A 67 10.69 10.22 -5.14
C THR A 67 10.58 8.93 -4.34
N ALA A 68 11.68 8.23 -4.04
CA ALA A 68 11.67 7.06 -3.16
C ALA A 68 11.70 7.51 -1.70
#